data_AF-A0A961RCU8-F1
#
_entry.id   AF-A0A961RCU8-F1
#
_cell.length_a   1.000
_cell.length_b   1.000
_cell.length_c   1.000
_cell.angle_alpha   90.00
_cell.angle_beta   90.00
_cell.angle_gamma   90.00
#
_symmetry.space_group_name_H-M   'P 1'
#
loop_
_entity.id
_entity.type
_entity.pdbx_description
1 polymer ?
#
loop_
_entity_poly.entity_id
_entity_poly.type
_entity_poly.pdbx_seq_one_letter_code
_entity_poly.pdbx_strand_id
1 'polypeptide(L)'
;GHIGILGVEKKGAELYQVTLGGSGGEDASIGEIIGRGFEPEHIAGAIETIIDTYVALRTGPEETFLAAYRRTGPAPFKEALYADQAKAA
;
A
#
# COMPACT_ATOMS: atom_id res chain seq x y z
N GLY A 1 3.75 -0.17 12.02
CA GLY A 1 2.41 0.12 11.47
C GLY A 1 2.20 -0.70 10.21
N HIS A 2 0.94 -0.90 9.81
CA HIS A 2 0.61 -1.80 8.69
C HIS A 2 0.78 -1.16 7.30
N ILE A 3 0.64 0.17 7.24
CA ILE A 3 0.87 1.00 6.07
C ILE A 3 1.97 1.99 6.46
N GLY A 4 3.09 1.96 5.74
CA GLY A 4 4.22 2.87 5.93
C GLY A 4 4.39 3.77 4.71
N ILE A 5 4.84 4.99 4.95
CA ILE A 5 5.20 5.97 3.91
C ILE A 5 6.66 6.34 4.13
N LEU A 6 7.47 6.17 3.09
CA LEU A 6 8.89 6.49 3.09
C LEU A 6 9.16 7.59 2.07
N GLY A 7 9.61 8.75 2.54
CA GLY A 7 10.13 9.79 1.66
C GLY A 7 11.48 9.38 1.07
N VAL A 8 11.61 9.45 -0.25
CA VAL A 8 12.83 9.16 -1.00
C VAL A 8 13.13 10.29 -1.98
N GLU A 9 14.39 10.68 -2.07
CA GLU A 9 14.83 11.63 -3.10
C GLU A 9 15.34 10.85 -4.32
N LYS A 10 14.85 11.20 -5.51
CA LYS A 10 15.33 10.61 -6.76
C LYS A 10 15.52 11.68 -7.81
N LYS A 11 16.77 11.91 -8.22
CA LYS A 11 17.15 12.88 -9.26
C LYS A 11 16.65 14.30 -8.96
N GLY A 12 16.68 14.72 -7.69
CA GLY A 12 16.23 16.03 -7.25
C GLY A 12 14.72 16.20 -7.13
N ALA A 13 13.93 15.12 -7.31
CA ALA A 13 12.51 15.10 -7.03
C ALA A 13 12.22 14.29 -5.76
N GLU A 14 11.32 14.80 -4.93
CA GLU A 14 10.81 14.12 -3.74
C GLU A 14 9.70 13.14 -4.15
N LEU A 15 9.86 11.88 -3.77
CA LEU A 15 8.89 10.82 -4.02
C LEU A 15 8.57 10.11 -2.71
N TYR A 16 7.41 9.48 -2.64
CA TYR A 16 6.94 8.72 -1.49
C TYR A 16 6.71 7.26 -1.87
N GLN A 17 7.45 6.36 -1.26
CA GLN A 17 7.21 4.92 -1.38
C GLN A 17 6.26 4.45 -0.30
N VAL A 18 5.38 3.50 -0.66
CA VAL A 18 4.47 2.86 0.28
C VAL A 18 4.98 1.47 0.63
N THR A 19 4.94 1.13 1.92
CA THR A 19 5.19 -0.21 2.42
C THR A 19 3.93 -0.79 3.07
N LEU A 20 3.66 -2.08 2.84
CA LEU A 20 2.49 -2.76 3.40
C LEU A 20 2.88 -4.04 4.15
N GLY A 21 2.04 -4.43 5.12
CA GLY A 21 2.16 -5.70 5.84
C GLY A 21 3.08 -5.67 7.05
N GLY A 22 3.51 -4.49 7.50
CA GLY A 22 4.31 -4.36 8.73
C GLY A 22 3.50 -4.61 10.01
N SER A 23 4.08 -5.30 10.98
CA SER A 23 3.51 -5.45 12.33
C SER A 23 4.60 -5.25 13.38
N GLY A 24 4.26 -4.52 14.45
CA GLY A 24 5.11 -4.37 15.64
C GLY A 24 4.57 -5.13 16.85
N GLY A 25 3.53 -5.96 16.66
CA GLY A 25 2.97 -6.82 17.71
C GLY A 25 3.76 -8.12 17.89
N GLU A 26 3.13 -9.10 18.55
CA GLU A 26 3.70 -10.44 18.75
C GLU A 26 3.98 -11.16 17.42
N ASP A 27 3.23 -10.81 16.39
CA ASP A 27 3.32 -11.29 15.02
C ASP A 27 4.21 -10.38 14.15
N ALA A 28 5.36 -9.97 14.70
CA ALA A 28 6.23 -8.96 14.10
C ALA A 28 6.60 -9.28 12.64
N SER A 29 6.43 -8.28 11.76
CA SER A 29 6.76 -8.38 10.35
C SER A 29 7.25 -7.04 9.81
N ILE A 30 8.22 -7.09 8.89
CA ILE A 30 8.68 -5.91 8.18
C ILE A 30 7.74 -5.65 7.01
N GLY A 31 7.33 -4.39 6.85
CA GLY A 31 6.51 -3.99 5.71
C GLY A 31 7.31 -4.04 4.41
N GLU A 32 6.67 -4.47 3.33
CA GLU A 32 7.30 -4.62 2.01
C GLU A 32 6.94 -3.46 1.08
N ILE A 33 7.91 -3.02 0.28
CA ILE A 33 7.69 -2.00 -0.75
C ILE A 33 6.81 -2.59 -1.85
N ILE A 34 5.64 -1.99 -2.05
CA ILE A 34 4.62 -2.50 -2.98
C ILE A 34 4.75 -1.95 -4.40
N GLY A 35 5.64 -0.99 -4.66
CA GLY A 35 5.99 -0.58 -6.02
C GLY A 35 6.81 0.71 -6.09
N ARG A 36 6.62 1.49 -7.15
CA ARG A 36 7.33 2.76 -7.35
C ARG A 36 6.86 3.84 -6.37
N GLY A 37 7.67 4.87 -6.20
CA GLY A 37 7.28 6.05 -5.44
C GLY A 37 6.23 6.87 -6.17
N PHE A 38 5.36 7.51 -5.40
CA PHE A 38 4.37 8.49 -5.84
C PHE A 38 4.90 9.90 -5.63
N GLU A 39 4.46 10.84 -6.46
CA GLU A 39 4.69 12.26 -6.20
C GLU A 39 3.90 12.74 -4.96
N PRO A 40 4.31 13.84 -4.32
CA PRO A 40 3.65 14.38 -3.13
C PRO A 40 2.14 14.60 -3.30
N GLU A 41 1.71 14.98 -4.50
CA GLU A 41 0.30 15.23 -4.82
C GLU A 41 -0.51 13.94 -4.98
N HIS A 42 0.15 12.82 -5.32
CA HIS A 42 -0.50 11.55 -5.63
C HIS A 42 -0.51 10.56 -4.44
N ILE A 43 0.32 10.78 -3.41
CA ILE A 43 0.42 9.86 -2.28
C ILE A 43 -0.89 9.72 -1.52
N ALA A 44 -1.66 10.80 -1.33
CA ALA A 44 -2.93 10.75 -0.63
C ALA A 44 -3.95 9.84 -1.33
N GLY A 45 -4.09 9.97 -2.66
CA GLY A 45 -4.96 9.11 -3.46
C GLY A 45 -4.50 7.65 -3.50
N ALA A 46 -3.19 7.40 -3.45
CA ALA A 46 -2.65 6.05 -3.32
C ALA A 46 -3.07 5.40 -1.98
N ILE A 47 -3.03 6.16 -0.87
CA ILE A 47 -3.49 5.65 0.44
C ILE A 47 -5.00 5.39 0.43
N GLU A 48 -5.80 6.28 -0.16
CA GLU A 48 -7.25 6.07 -0.33
C GLU A 48 -7.53 4.77 -1.10
N THR A 49 -6.85 4.55 -2.23
CA THR A 49 -6.97 3.34 -3.05
C THR A 49 -6.65 2.07 -2.24
N ILE A 50 -5.63 2.11 -1.37
CA ILE A 50 -5.27 0.98 -0.50
C ILE A 50 -6.39 0.68 0.51
N ILE A 51 -6.95 1.72 1.12
CA ILE A 51 -8.03 1.58 2.10
C ILE A 51 -9.28 1.04 1.41
N ASP A 52 -9.67 1.59 0.27
CA ASP A 52 -10.83 1.11 -0.51
C ASP A 52 -10.66 -0.34 -0.94
N THR A 53 -9.47 -0.71 -1.40
CA THR A 53 -9.15 -2.11 -1.76
C THR A 53 -9.30 -3.02 -0.55
N TYR A 54 -8.83 -2.61 0.62
CA TYR A 54 -9.03 -3.36 1.86
C TYR A 54 -10.52 -3.49 2.22
N VAL A 55 -11.27 -2.40 2.18
CA VAL A 55 -12.70 -2.40 2.51
C VAL A 55 -13.50 -3.26 1.54
N ALA A 56 -13.12 -3.32 0.27
CA ALA A 56 -13.75 -4.18 -0.73
C ALA A 56 -13.41 -5.68 -0.56
N LEU A 57 -12.20 -5.99 -0.09
CA LEU A 57 -11.71 -7.37 0.05
C LEU A 57 -11.99 -7.99 1.43
N ARG A 58 -12.27 -7.18 2.45
CA ARG A 58 -12.50 -7.69 3.79
C ARG A 58 -13.77 -8.54 3.85
N THR A 59 -13.72 -9.64 4.58
CA THR A 59 -14.86 -10.57 4.69
C THR A 59 -15.92 -10.12 5.70
N GLY A 60 -15.58 -9.17 6.57
CA GLY A 60 -16.46 -8.65 7.61
C GLY A 60 -15.88 -7.43 8.31
N PRO A 61 -16.66 -6.76 9.17
CA PRO A 61 -16.20 -5.59 9.93
C PRO A 61 -15.13 -5.93 10.97
N GLU A 62 -15.03 -7.19 11.43
CA GLU A 62 -14.00 -7.60 12.39
C GLU A 62 -12.62 -7.88 11.77
N GLU A 63 -12.56 -8.09 10.45
CA GLU A 63 -11.29 -8.39 9.78
C GLU A 63 -10.47 -7.10 9.66
N THR A 64 -9.27 -7.10 10.26
CA THR A 64 -8.37 -5.93 10.20
C THR A 64 -7.66 -5.84 8.86
N PHE A 65 -7.10 -4.67 8.55
CA PHE A 65 -6.27 -4.47 7.36
C PHE A 65 -5.15 -5.51 7.25
N LEU A 66 -4.41 -5.75 8.34
CA LEU A 66 -3.28 -6.68 8.32
C LEU A 66 -3.75 -8.13 8.07
N ALA A 67 -4.87 -8.53 8.67
CA ALA A 67 -5.45 -9.86 8.44
C ALA A 67 -5.87 -10.04 6.99
N ALA A 68 -6.61 -9.08 6.43
CA ALA A 68 -7.02 -9.09 5.03
C ALA A 68 -5.80 -9.13 4.09
N TYR A 69 -4.78 -8.29 4.33
CA TYR A 69 -3.55 -8.25 3.53
C TYR A 69 -2.79 -9.57 3.55
N ARG A 70 -2.70 -10.24 4.71
CA ARG A 70 -2.05 -11.55 4.81
C ARG A 70 -2.82 -12.66 4.10
N ARG A 71 -4.15 -12.59 4.10
CA ARG A 71 -5.02 -13.57 3.43
C ARG A 71 -5.02 -13.42 1.92
N THR A 72 -5.14 -12.18 1.41
CA THR A 72 -5.24 -11.90 -0.03
C THR A 72 -3.88 -11.74 -0.69
N GLY A 73 -2.84 -11.43 0.09
CA GLY A 73 -1.52 -11.12 -0.38
C GLY A 73 -1.42 -9.71 -1.02
N PRO A 74 -0.24 -9.36 -1.54
CA PRO A 74 0.00 -8.02 -2.07
C PRO A 74 -0.63 -7.74 -3.44
N ALA A 75 -0.94 -8.79 -4.21
CA ALA A 75 -1.38 -8.68 -5.60
C ALA A 75 -2.53 -7.69 -5.82
N PRO A 76 -3.70 -7.83 -5.14
CA PRO A 76 -4.83 -6.95 -5.41
C PRO A 76 -4.55 -5.48 -5.05
N PHE A 77 -3.72 -5.21 -4.03
CA PHE A 77 -3.33 -3.86 -3.67
C PHE A 77 -2.39 -3.24 -4.72
N LYS A 78 -1.44 -4.02 -5.23
CA LYS A 78 -0.55 -3.58 -6.32
C LYS A 78 -1.36 -3.30 -7.59
N GLU A 79 -2.28 -4.19 -7.93
CA GLU A 79 -3.14 -4.01 -9.09
C GLU A 79 -3.99 -2.76 -8.95
N ALA A 80 -4.69 -2.54 -7.84
CA ALA A 80 -5.50 -1.33 -7.63
C ALA A 80 -4.68 -0.04 -7.75
N LEU A 81 -3.46 -0.02 -7.20
CA LEU A 81 -2.59 1.17 -7.22
C LEU A 81 -2.01 1.51 -8.59
N TYR A 82 -1.77 0.50 -9.43
CA TYR A 82 -1.05 0.67 -10.69
C TYR A 82 -1.86 0.31 -11.94
N ALA A 83 -3.11 -0.14 -11.80
CA ALA A 83 -4.00 -0.50 -12.91
C ALA A 83 -4.19 0.65 -13.90
N ASP A 84 -4.29 1.89 -13.43
CA ASP A 84 -4.45 3.06 -14.30
C ASP A 84 -3.16 3.40 -15.04
N GLN A 85 -2.02 3.27 -14.36
CA GLN A 85 -0.74 3.63 -14.94
C GLN A 85 -0.20 2.60 -15.94
N ALA A 86 -0.65 1.35 -15.87
CA ALA A 86 -0.35 0.34 -16.89
C ALA A 86 -0.99 0.64 -18.25
N LYS A 87 -1.98 1.55 -18.31
CA LYS A 87 -2.58 2.04 -19.56
C LYS A 87 -1.85 3.25 -20.17
N ALA A 88 -0.91 3.85 -19.44
CA ALA A 88 -0.19 5.06 -19.86
C ALA A 88 1.22 4.78 -20.41
N ALA A 89 1.57 3.51 -20.67
CA ALA A 89 2.86 3.08 -21.23
C ALA A 89 2.69 2.47 -22.62
#